data_AF-A0A1I1EVV3-F1
#
_entry.id   AF-A0A1I1EVV3-F1
#
_cell.length_a   1.000
_cell.length_b   1.000
_cell.length_c   1.000
_cell.angle_alpha   90.00
_cell.angle_beta   90.00
_cell.angle_gamma   90.00
#
_symmetry.space_group_name_H-M   'P 1'
#
loop_
_entity.id
_entity.type
_entity.pdbx_description
1 polymer ?
#
loop_
_entity_poly.entity_id
_entity_poly.type
_entity_poly.pdbx_seq_one_letter_code
_entity_poly.pdbx_strand_id
1 'polypeptide(L)' 'MARSYKHIQQYEREILELKERGMTQKEIAQQLGFTKEQVKEFFHRQHKKERKIAAGIALKKKGRPPKDNKITQTDKVN' A
#
# COMPACT_ATOMS: atom_id res chain seq x y z
N MET A 1 22.77 2.26 9.38
CA MET A 1 21.55 1.72 10.01
C MET A 1 20.42 1.74 8.99
N ALA A 2 19.62 0.68 8.90
CA ALA A 2 18.43 0.69 8.05
C ALA A 2 17.37 1.64 8.63
N ARG A 3 16.67 2.37 7.75
CA ARG A 3 15.53 3.21 8.12
C ARG A 3 14.41 2.36 8.72
N SER A 4 13.62 2.98 9.61
CA SER A 4 12.47 2.31 10.21
C SER A 4 11.36 2.08 9.18
N TYR A 5 10.75 0.89 9.21
CA TYR A 5 9.63 0.53 8.34
C TYR A 5 8.44 1.47 8.48
N LYS A 6 8.25 2.10 9.66
CA LYS A 6 7.17 3.05 9.91
C LYS A 6 7.15 4.21 8.91
N HIS A 7 8.31 4.61 8.41
CA HIS A 7 8.45 5.74 7.49
C HIS A 7 8.47 5.31 6.01
N ILE A 8 8.38 4.01 5.69
CA ILE A 8 8.47 3.54 4.30
C ILE A 8 7.36 4.11 3.41
N GLN A 9 6.20 4.44 3.98
CA GLN A 9 5.09 5.03 3.24
C GLN A 9 5.40 6.44 2.72
N GLN A 10 6.32 7.17 3.36
CA GLN A 10 6.76 8.48 2.87
C GLN A 10 7.54 8.36 1.55
N TYR A 11 8.14 7.19 1.30
CA TYR A 11 8.92 6.86 0.10
C TYR A 11 8.11 6.07 -0.93
N GLU A 12 6.78 6.03 -0.80
CA GLU A 12 5.92 5.24 -1.70
C GLU A 12 6.13 5.62 -3.17
N ARG A 13 6.17 6.92 -3.49
CA ARG A 13 6.40 7.40 -4.86
C ARG A 13 7.77 6.97 -5.39
N GLU A 14 8.83 7.18 -4.60
CA GLU A 14 10.19 6.81 -4.98
C GLU A 14 10.34 5.30 -5.19
N ILE A 15 9.76 4.47 -4.31
CA ILE A 15 9.81 3.00 -4.42
C ILE A 15 9.12 2.53 -5.71
N LEU A 16 7.97 3.13 -6.05
CA LEU A 16 7.24 2.79 -7.28
C LEU A 16 8.00 3.23 -8.53
N GLU A 17 8.52 4.45 -8.57
CA GLU A 17 9.33 4.94 -9.70
C GLU A 17 10.58 4.08 -9.94
N LEU A 18 11.31 3.70 -8.88
CA LEU A 18 12.48 2.84 -9.02
C LEU A 18 12.09 1.43 -9.51
N LYS A 19 10.92 0.94 -9.10
CA LYS A 19 10.39 -0.34 -9.57
C LYS A 19 10.00 -0.30 -11.04
N GLU A 20 9.39 0.79 -11.49
CA GLU A 20 9.06 1.03 -12.90
C GLU A 20 10.31 1.14 -13.78
N ARG A 21 11.39 1.72 -13.25
CA ARG A 21 12.72 1.73 -13.90
C ARG A 21 13.38 0.34 -14.00
N GLY A 22 12.76 -0.69 -13.44
CA GLY A 22 13.25 -2.08 -13.52
C GLY A 22 14.18 -2.51 -12.39
N MET A 23 14.37 -1.68 -11.35
CA MET A 23 15.23 -2.06 -10.23
C MET A 23 14.64 -3.24 -9.43
N THR A 24 15.55 -4.06 -8.91
CA THR A 24 15.21 -5.13 -7.98
C THR A 24 14.88 -4.57 -6.59
N GLN A 25 14.10 -5.31 -5.80
CA GLN A 25 13.78 -4.91 -4.43
C GLN A 25 15.02 -4.74 -3.54
N LYS A 26 16.11 -5.46 -3.83
CA LYS A 26 17.37 -5.36 -3.10
C LYS A 26 18.09 -4.04 -3.42
N GLU A 27 18.12 -3.64 -4.68
CA GLU A 27 18.71 -2.36 -5.12
C GLU A 27 17.90 -1.18 -4.58
N ILE A 28 16.58 -1.24 -4.65
CA ILE A 28 15.68 -0.22 -4.06
C ILE A 28 15.94 -0.08 -2.56
N ALA A 29 16.05 -1.21 -1.86
CA ALA A 29 16.33 -1.21 -0.42
C ALA A 29 17.69 -0.56 -0.12
N GLN A 30 18.73 -0.90 -0.88
CA GLN A 30 20.07 -0.33 -0.72
C GLN A 30 20.09 1.19 -1.00
N GLN A 31 19.43 1.64 -2.06
CA GLN A 31 19.38 3.05 -2.45
C GLN A 31 18.63 3.91 -1.43
N LEU A 32 17.50 3.41 -0.90
CA LEU A 32 16.65 4.15 0.04
C LEU A 32 17.02 3.92 1.51
N GLY A 33 17.99 3.03 1.78
CA GLY A 33 18.43 2.69 3.12
C GLY A 33 17.44 1.83 3.91
N PHE A 34 16.65 1.00 3.24
CA PHE A 34 15.76 0.01 3.86
C PHE A 34 16.37 -1.40 3.80
N THR A 35 15.74 -2.36 4.48
CA THR A 35 16.02 -3.77 4.25
C THR A 35 15.19 -4.31 3.09
N LYS A 36 15.65 -5.40 2.47
CA LYS A 36 14.91 -6.07 1.39
C LYS A 36 13.52 -6.52 1.87
N GLU A 37 13.43 -7.02 3.10
CA GLU A 37 12.19 -7.50 3.72
C GLU A 37 11.17 -6.37 3.88
N GLN A 38 11.62 -5.18 4.26
CA GLN A 38 10.78 -3.99 4.35
C GLN A 38 10.19 -3.63 2.97
N VAL A 39 11.01 -3.59 1.93
CA VAL A 39 10.54 -3.30 0.57
C VAL A 39 9.59 -4.39 0.06
N LYS A 40 9.87 -5.66 0.36
CA LYS A 40 8.98 -6.80 0.03
C LYS A 40 7.61 -6.65 0.69
N GLU A 41 7.57 -6.37 1.99
CA GLU A 41 6.33 -6.18 2.75
C GLU A 41 5.53 -4.96 2.27
N PHE A 42 6.23 -3.90 1.84
CA PHE A 42 5.59 -2.75 1.22
C PHE A 42 4.80 -3.17 -0.03
N PHE A 43 5.42 -3.89 -0.97
CA PHE A 43 4.73 -4.37 -2.18
C PHE A 43 3.58 -5.33 -1.86
N HIS A 44 3.77 -6.24 -0.89
CA HIS A 44 2.69 -7.14 -0.46
C HIS A 44 1.46 -6.36 0.01
N ARG A 45 1.66 -5.30 0.80
CA ARG A 45 0.59 -4.41 1.25
C ARG A 45 -0.04 -3.62 0.11
N GLN A 46 0.75 -3.09 -0.83
CA GLN A 46 0.22 -2.37 -1.98
C GLN A 46 -0.66 -3.25 -2.85
N HIS A 47 -0.20 -4.43 -3.25
CA HIS A 47 -1.02 -5.36 -4.02
C HIS A 47 -2.28 -5.81 -3.27
N LYS A 48 -2.22 -5.93 -1.94
CA LYS A 48 -3.42 -6.21 -1.14
C LYS A 48 -4.42 -5.06 -1.17
N LYS A 49 -3.97 -3.79 -1.19
CA LYS A 49 -4.84 -2.62 -1.36
C LYS A 49 -5.44 -2.61 -2.77
N GLU A 50 -4.62 -2.77 -3.81
CA GLU A 50 -5.05 -2.82 -5.20
C GLU A 50 -6.12 -3.90 -5.42
N ARG A 51 -5.91 -5.11 -4.89
CA ARG A 51 -6.93 -6.19 -4.96
C ARG A 51 -8.23 -5.83 -4.26
N LYS A 52 -8.19 -5.10 -3.14
CA LYS A 52 -9.41 -4.65 -2.45
C LYS A 52 -10.15 -3.58 -3.23
N ILE A 53 -9.43 -2.64 -3.83
CA ILE A 53 -9.97 -1.60 -4.70
C ILE A 53 -10.61 -2.24 -5.94
N ALA A 54 -9.90 -3.16 -6.60
CA ALA A 54 -10.39 -3.89 -7.78
C ALA A 54 -11.63 -4.75 -7.47
N ALA A 55 -11.70 -5.36 -6.28
CA ALA A 55 -12.88 -6.08 -5.81
C ALA A 55 -14.06 -5.16 -5.41
N GLY A 56 -13.89 -3.83 -5.50
CA GLY A 56 -14.91 -2.86 -5.11
C GLY A 56 -15.25 -2.88 -3.63
N ILE A 57 -14.35 -3.37 -2.77
CA ILE A 57 -14.60 -3.44 -1.32
C ILE A 57 -14.64 -2.03 -0.77
N ALA A 58 -15.84 -1.58 -0.42
CA ALA A 58 -16.07 -0.29 0.24
C ALA A 58 -15.53 -0.30 1.69
N LEU A 59 -15.10 0.87 2.15
CA LEU A 59 -14.76 1.09 3.55
C LEU A 59 -16.02 0.92 4.40
N LYS A 60 -15.92 0.07 5.42
CA LYS A 60 -17.00 -0.06 6.41
C LYS A 60 -17.01 1.20 7.28
N LYS A 61 -18.17 1.86 7.36
CA LYS A 61 -18.41 2.94 8.32
C LYS A 61 -18.22 2.42 9.74
N LYS A 62 -17.78 3.29 10.65
CA LYS A 62 -17.63 2.96 12.08
C LYS A 62 -18.98 2.55 12.67
N GLY A 63 -19.00 1.44 13.41
CA GLY A 63 -20.21 0.93 14.08
C GLY A 63 -20.90 -0.19 13.30
N ARG A 64 -22.10 -0.58 13.76
CA ARG A 64 -22.91 -1.61 13.10
C ARG A 64 -23.54 -1.02 11.83
N PRO A 65 -23.42 -1.69 10.66
CA PRO A 65 -24.12 -1.26 9.46
C PRO A 65 -25.64 -1.23 9.68
N PRO A 66 -26.34 -0.17 9.23
CA PRO A 66 -27.80 -0.14 9.17
C PRO A 66 -28.34 -1.30 8.32
N LYS A 67 -29.59 -1.72 8.57
CA LYS A 67 -30.23 -2.83 7.86
C LYS A 67 -30.33 -2.56 6.35
N ASP A 68 -30.59 -1.32 5.96
CA ASP A 68 -30.73 -0.87 4.57
C ASP A 68 -29.52 -0.05 4.09
N ASN A 69 -28.31 -0.44 4.51
CA ASN A 69 -27.11 0.30 4.14
C ASN A 69 -26.78 0.18 2.64
N LYS A 70 -27.08 1.23 1.89
CA LYS A 70 -26.66 1.35 0.48
C LYS A 70 -25.24 1.91 0.43
N ILE A 71 -24.33 1.18 -0.22
CA ILE A 71 -22.96 1.62 -0.45
C ILE A 71 -23.00 2.79 -1.44
N THR A 72 -22.67 3.99 -0.97
CA THR A 72 -22.58 5.20 -1.80
C THR A 72 -21.20 5.33 -2.43
N GLN A 73 -21.07 6.12 -3.50
CA GLN A 73 -19.77 6.36 -4.17
C GLN A 73 -18.72 6.93 -3.21
N THR A 74 -19.14 7.63 -2.15
CA THR A 74 -18.28 8.16 -1.07
C THR A 74 -17.65 7.09 -0.18
N ASP A 75 -18.16 5.86 -0.20
CA ASP A 75 -17.71 4.76 0.66
C ASP A 75 -16.66 3.88 -0.03
N LYS A 76 -16.37 4.13 -1.31
CA LYS A 76 -15.34 3.40 -2.06
C LYS A 76 -13.95 3.89 -1.66
N VAL A 77 -12.99 2.97 -1.63
CA VAL A 77 -11.58 3.31 -1.40
C VAL A 77 -11.10 4.05 -2.65
N ASN A 78 -10.91 5.37 -2.53
CA ASN A 78 -10.16 6.19 -3.50
C ASN A 78 -8.74 5.66 -3.66
#